data_AF-A0A820Q3B2-F1
#
_entry.id   AF-A0A820Q3B2-F1
#
_cell.length_a   1.000
_cell.length_b   1.000
_cell.length_c   1.000
_cell.angle_alpha   90.00
_cell.angle_beta   90.00
_cell.angle_gamma   90.00
#
_symmetry.space_group_name_H-M   'P 1'
#
loop_
_entity.id
_entity.type
_entity.pdbx_description
1 polymer ?
#
loop_
_entity_poly.entity_id
_entity_poly.type
_entity_poly.pdbx_seq_one_letter_code
_entity_poly.pdbx_strand_id
1 'polypeptide(L)'
;IEGVSRVIQYSSQYNDNTWSANQIIGPPKVYPRYGDLNGAWAQGHRAADEYIIVEFERAVFPDQIDIYETYNPGAVVKVSARNGNDNDWITVWETPSPHTEAHSRIFTVPCS
;
A
#
# COMPACT_ATOMS: atom_id res chain seq x y z
N ILE A 1 4.63 15.05 -5.65
CA ILE A 1 4.40 13.68 -5.14
C ILE A 1 3.59 13.83 -3.88
N GLU A 2 2.33 13.38 -3.91
CA GLU A 2 1.47 13.40 -2.73
C GLU A 2 1.75 12.13 -1.90
N GLY A 3 2.04 12.30 -0.61
CA GLY A 3 2.27 11.19 0.31
C GLY A 3 1.03 10.85 1.12
N VAL A 4 1.02 9.68 1.75
CA VAL A 4 -0.05 9.30 2.68
C VAL A 4 -0.03 10.26 3.87
N SER A 5 -1.15 10.94 4.10
CA SER A 5 -1.36 11.84 5.23
C SER A 5 -1.96 11.12 6.43
N ARG A 6 -2.81 10.11 6.18
CA ARG A 6 -3.55 9.39 7.22
C ARG A 6 -3.88 7.96 6.80
N VAL A 7 -3.84 7.04 7.76
CA VAL A 7 -4.44 5.71 7.64
C VAL A 7 -5.90 5.79 8.07
N ILE A 8 -6.80 5.35 7.21
CA ILE A 8 -8.25 5.36 7.48
C ILE A 8 -8.69 4.05 8.10
N GLN A 9 -8.25 2.93 7.51
CA GLN A 9 -8.63 1.59 7.92
C GLN A 9 -7.57 0.60 7.46
N TYR A 10 -7.47 -0.54 8.13
CA TYR A 10 -6.67 -1.68 7.72
C TYR A 10 -7.31 -2.94 8.28
N SER A 11 -7.10 -4.08 7.62
CA SER A 11 -7.61 -5.38 8.07
C SER A 11 -6.92 -5.84 9.36
N SER A 12 -5.59 -5.90 9.33
CA SER A 12 -4.76 -6.28 10.46
C SER A 12 -3.36 -5.65 10.34
N GLN A 13 -2.61 -5.69 11.43
CA GLN A 13 -1.21 -5.29 11.45
C GLN A 13 -0.41 -6.24 12.34
N TYR A 14 0.85 -6.45 12.02
CA TYR A 14 1.69 -7.41 12.72
C TYR A 14 1.92 -7.03 14.19
N ASN A 15 2.07 -5.74 14.48
CA ASN A 15 2.04 -5.20 15.83
C ASN A 15 1.67 -3.70 15.83
N ASP A 16 1.50 -3.14 17.02
CA ASP A 16 1.06 -1.75 17.20
C ASP A 16 2.19 -0.71 17.14
N ASN A 17 3.40 -1.12 16.80
CA ASN A 17 4.56 -0.23 16.77
C ASN A 17 5.34 -0.34 15.46
N THR A 18 6.21 -1.33 15.31
CA THR A 18 7.24 -1.39 14.26
C THR A 18 6.74 -1.86 12.89
N TRP A 19 5.64 -2.61 12.81
CA TRP A 19 4.96 -3.00 11.56
C TRP A 19 3.50 -2.53 11.49
N SER A 20 3.19 -1.49 12.27
CA SER A 20 1.85 -0.92 12.31
C SER A 20 1.47 -0.24 11.00
N ALA A 21 0.17 -0.13 10.74
CA ALA A 21 -0.35 0.58 9.56
C ALA A 21 0.16 2.04 9.51
N ASN A 22 0.32 2.70 10.65
CA ASN A 22 0.84 4.07 10.73
C ASN A 22 2.27 4.23 10.19
N GLN A 23 3.00 3.14 9.96
CA GLN A 23 4.33 3.24 9.38
C GLN A 23 4.35 3.81 7.96
N ILE A 24 3.23 3.72 7.22
CA ILE A 24 3.14 4.23 5.85
C ILE A 24 2.96 5.76 5.75
N ILE A 25 2.66 6.45 6.85
CA ILE A 25 2.44 7.90 6.85
C ILE A 25 3.77 8.61 6.60
N GLY A 26 3.77 9.56 5.66
CA GLY A 26 4.96 10.31 5.24
C GLY A 26 5.82 9.55 4.22
N PRO A 27 7.11 9.95 4.06
CA PRO A 27 8.00 9.33 3.09
C PRO A 27 8.37 7.89 3.48
N PRO A 28 8.71 7.01 2.50
CA PRO A 28 9.17 5.65 2.77
C PRO A 28 10.38 5.64 3.71
N LYS A 29 10.29 4.86 4.80
CA LYS A 29 11.33 4.81 5.85
C LYS A 29 12.42 3.78 5.60
N VAL A 30 12.11 2.73 4.83
CA VAL A 30 12.95 1.52 4.77
C VAL A 30 13.43 1.16 3.37
N TYR A 31 12.71 1.59 2.32
CA TYR A 31 13.12 1.44 0.93
C TYR A 31 14.42 2.24 0.68
N PRO A 32 15.39 1.74 -0.12
CA PRO A 32 15.36 0.58 -1.01
C PRO A 32 15.90 -0.72 -0.39
N ARG A 33 15.86 -0.89 0.93
CA ARG A 33 16.31 -2.14 1.55
C ARG A 33 15.27 -3.23 1.36
N TYR A 34 15.70 -4.41 0.97
CA TYR A 34 14.88 -5.62 0.90
C TYR A 34 14.92 -6.37 2.23
N GLY A 35 13.78 -6.90 2.64
CA GLY A 35 13.61 -7.71 3.84
C GLY A 35 12.41 -7.28 4.68
N ASP A 36 12.16 -8.05 5.73
CA ASP A 36 11.17 -7.74 6.77
C ASP A 36 11.74 -6.67 7.72
N LEU A 37 11.23 -5.44 7.62
CA LEU A 37 11.90 -4.26 8.17
C LEU A 37 10.96 -3.40 9.04
N ASN A 38 11.41 -3.11 10.26
CA ASN A 38 10.80 -2.10 11.14
C ASN A 38 10.65 -0.77 10.38
N GLY A 39 9.41 -0.27 10.27
CA GLY A 39 9.08 0.94 9.53
C GLY A 39 8.35 0.72 8.20
N ALA A 40 8.02 -0.52 7.85
CA ALA A 40 7.00 -0.86 6.84
C ALA A 40 5.68 -1.25 7.53
N TRP A 41 4.57 -1.30 6.78
CA TRP A 41 3.37 -2.01 7.24
C TRP A 41 3.51 -3.50 6.88
N ALA A 42 3.05 -4.37 7.77
CA ALA A 42 2.81 -5.77 7.48
C ALA A 42 1.51 -6.22 8.14
N GLN A 43 0.77 -7.08 7.44
CA GLN A 43 -0.44 -7.72 7.95
C GLN A 43 -0.13 -8.63 9.16
N GLY A 44 -1.08 -8.74 10.08
CA GLY A 44 -0.99 -9.61 11.26
C GLY A 44 -1.38 -11.06 10.98
N HIS A 45 -2.15 -11.32 9.93
CA HIS A 45 -2.58 -12.65 9.53
C HIS A 45 -2.13 -12.97 8.10
N ARG A 46 -1.87 -14.25 7.82
CA ARG A 46 -1.58 -14.72 6.47
C ARG A 46 -2.89 -15.05 5.74
N ALA A 47 -3.69 -14.01 5.47
CA ALA A 47 -4.97 -14.11 4.79
C ALA A 47 -4.94 -13.38 3.43
N ALA A 48 -5.85 -13.75 2.54
CA ALA A 48 -5.90 -13.21 1.18
C ALA A 48 -6.67 -11.88 1.07
N ASP A 49 -7.47 -11.55 2.09
CA ASP A 49 -8.34 -10.38 2.18
C ASP A 49 -7.72 -9.24 3.01
N GLU A 50 -6.40 -9.23 3.16
CA GLU A 50 -5.69 -8.18 3.89
C GLU A 50 -5.58 -6.89 3.07
N TYR A 51 -5.87 -5.75 3.70
CA TYR A 51 -5.90 -4.45 3.03
C TYR A 51 -5.48 -3.31 3.97
N ILE A 52 -5.12 -2.19 3.34
CA ILE A 52 -4.94 -0.89 4.00
C ILE A 52 -5.59 0.20 3.15
N ILE A 53 -6.34 1.09 3.80
CA ILE A 53 -7.01 2.24 3.21
C ILE A 53 -6.36 3.50 3.75
N VAL A 54 -5.98 4.37 2.83
CA VAL A 54 -5.19 5.57 3.11
C VAL A 54 -5.86 6.80 2.55
N GLU A 55 -5.50 7.94 3.10
CA GLU A 55 -5.89 9.25 2.62
C GLU A 55 -4.63 10.07 2.32
N PHE A 56 -4.74 10.94 1.31
CA PHE A 56 -3.73 11.90 0.90
C PHE A 56 -4.16 13.30 1.35
N GLU A 57 -3.23 14.25 1.44
CA GLU A 57 -3.53 15.62 1.90
C GLU A 57 -4.61 16.29 1.02
N ARG A 58 -4.63 15.96 -0.27
CA ARG A 58 -5.51 16.57 -1.26
C ARG A 58 -6.14 15.51 -2.15
N ALA A 59 -7.40 15.76 -2.53
CA ALA A 59 -8.01 15.02 -3.62
C ALA A 59 -7.29 15.33 -4.93
N VAL A 60 -6.87 14.30 -5.64
CA VAL A 60 -6.14 14.40 -6.91
C VAL A 60 -6.70 13.40 -7.92
N PHE A 61 -6.45 13.68 -9.20
CA PHE A 61 -6.51 12.68 -10.26
C PHE A 61 -5.08 12.18 -10.47
N PRO A 62 -4.69 11.03 -9.89
CA PRO A 62 -3.32 10.54 -10.01
C PRO A 62 -3.06 10.04 -11.45
N ASP A 63 -1.87 10.32 -11.98
CA ASP A 63 -1.38 9.65 -13.21
C ASP A 63 -0.88 8.22 -12.90
N GLN A 64 -0.36 8.03 -11.68
CA GLN A 64 0.13 6.74 -11.17
C GLN A 64 0.09 6.67 -9.64
N ILE A 65 0.12 5.45 -9.11
CA ILE A 65 0.29 5.14 -7.69
C ILE A 65 1.57 4.31 -7.53
N ASP A 66 2.48 4.77 -6.68
CA ASP A 66 3.72 4.05 -6.37
C ASP A 66 3.63 3.37 -5.00
N ILE A 67 3.80 2.05 -5.00
CA ILE A 67 3.83 1.23 -3.78
C ILE A 67 5.26 0.71 -3.56
N TYR A 68 5.86 1.06 -2.43
CA TYR A 68 7.23 0.67 -2.08
C TYR A 68 7.21 -0.67 -1.35
N GLU A 69 7.40 -1.76 -2.09
CA GLU A 69 7.36 -3.12 -1.54
C GLU A 69 8.77 -3.57 -1.10
N THR A 70 8.94 -3.90 0.18
CA THR A 70 10.25 -4.30 0.73
C THR A 70 10.34 -5.77 1.13
N TYR A 71 9.23 -6.46 1.38
CA TYR A 71 9.21 -7.87 1.73
C TYR A 71 8.05 -8.58 1.05
N ASN A 72 8.35 -9.71 0.38
CA ASN A 72 7.44 -10.38 -0.56
C ASN A 72 6.77 -9.47 -1.62
N PRO A 73 7.52 -8.65 -2.39
CA PRO A 73 6.93 -7.84 -3.46
C PRO A 73 6.19 -8.67 -4.49
N GLY A 74 5.04 -8.16 -4.95
CA GLY A 74 4.06 -8.91 -5.75
C GLY A 74 2.89 -9.46 -4.93
N ALA A 75 2.84 -9.16 -3.62
CA ALA A 75 1.72 -9.49 -2.74
C ALA A 75 0.51 -8.56 -2.93
N VAL A 76 0.69 -7.33 -3.40
CA VAL A 76 -0.42 -6.45 -3.75
C VAL A 76 -1.09 -6.98 -5.01
N VAL A 77 -2.35 -7.39 -4.89
CA VAL A 77 -3.14 -7.96 -6.00
C VAL A 77 -4.26 -7.06 -6.49
N LYS A 78 -4.57 -6.00 -5.75
CA LYS A 78 -5.62 -5.04 -6.10
C LYS A 78 -5.28 -3.65 -5.58
N VAL A 79 -5.52 -2.65 -6.41
CA VAL A 79 -5.50 -1.24 -6.02
C VAL A 79 -6.82 -0.61 -6.45
N SER A 80 -7.42 0.17 -5.56
CA SER A 80 -8.65 0.91 -5.83
C SER A 80 -8.50 2.35 -5.37
N ALA A 81 -9.17 3.27 -6.05
CA ALA A 81 -9.24 4.68 -5.72
C ALA A 81 -10.68 5.07 -5.40
N ARG A 82 -10.88 5.93 -4.41
CA ARG A 82 -12.22 6.39 -4.03
C ARG A 82 -12.60 7.60 -4.88
N ASN A 83 -13.73 7.53 -5.56
CA ASN A 83 -14.29 8.63 -6.34
C ASN A 83 -14.76 9.75 -5.41
N GLY A 84 -14.25 10.95 -5.62
CA GLY A 84 -14.60 12.12 -4.80
C GLY A 84 -16.05 12.61 -4.96
N ASN A 85 -16.76 12.18 -6.01
CA ASN A 85 -18.12 12.64 -6.30
C ASN A 85 -19.21 11.85 -5.55
N ASP A 86 -19.08 10.52 -5.50
CA ASP A 86 -20.11 9.60 -4.97
C ASP A 86 -19.57 8.71 -3.83
N ASN A 87 -18.29 8.80 -3.50
CA ASN A 87 -17.58 7.99 -2.51
C ASN A 87 -17.41 6.50 -2.88
N ASP A 88 -17.69 6.12 -4.12
CA ASP A 88 -17.54 4.74 -4.58
C ASP A 88 -16.06 4.37 -4.80
N TRP A 89 -15.75 3.09 -4.64
CA TRP A 89 -14.42 2.55 -4.92
C TRP A 89 -14.33 2.08 -6.38
N ILE A 90 -13.35 2.62 -7.10
CA ILE A 90 -13.03 2.23 -8.47
C ILE A 90 -11.76 1.39 -8.45
N THR A 91 -11.81 0.15 -8.95
CA THR A 91 -10.62 -0.67 -9.14
C THR A 91 -9.76 -0.05 -10.25
N VAL A 92 -8.54 0.37 -9.92
CA VAL A 92 -7.58 0.92 -10.90
C VAL A 92 -6.65 -0.15 -11.45
N TRP A 93 -6.42 -1.21 -10.67
CA TRP A 93 -5.60 -2.35 -11.07
C TRP A 93 -5.95 -3.57 -10.26
N GLU A 94 -5.90 -4.75 -10.88
CA GLU A 94 -6.14 -6.05 -10.23
C GLU A 94 -5.41 -7.17 -11.00
N THR A 95 -4.94 -8.17 -10.27
CA THR A 95 -4.39 -9.42 -10.82
C THR A 95 -4.95 -10.62 -10.04
N PRO A 96 -5.30 -11.74 -10.70
CA PRO A 96 -5.68 -12.97 -10.00
C PRO A 96 -4.47 -13.71 -9.40
N SER A 97 -3.26 -13.34 -9.81
CA SER A 97 -2.03 -14.07 -9.50
C SER A 97 -1.07 -13.17 -8.75
N PRO A 98 -0.91 -13.34 -7.42
CA PRO A 98 0.23 -12.76 -6.72
C PRO A 98 1.51 -13.44 -7.22
N HIS A 99 2.61 -12.71 -7.14
CA HIS A 99 3.94 -13.27 -7.38
C HIS A 99 4.90 -12.82 -6.28
N THR A 100 6.11 -13.36 -6.26
CA THR A 100 7.10 -12.98 -5.27
C THR A 100 8.43 -12.70 -5.92
N GLU A 101 9.00 -11.56 -5.57
CA GLU A 101 10.33 -11.16 -6.00
C GLU A 101 11.32 -11.15 -4.82
N ALA A 102 12.57 -11.51 -5.08
CA ALA A 102 13.64 -11.57 -4.08
C ALA A 102 14.43 -10.26 -3.96
N HIS A 103 13.78 -9.11 -4.23
CA HIS A 103 14.35 -7.77 -4.12
C HIS A 103 13.24 -6.75 -3.89
N SER A 104 13.52 -5.64 -3.21
CA SER A 104 12.55 -4.56 -3.03
C SER A 104 12.32 -3.82 -4.34
N ARG A 105 11.10 -3.32 -4.57
CA ARG A 105 10.76 -2.60 -5.80
C ARG A 105 9.81 -1.43 -5.53
N ILE A 106 9.71 -0.54 -6.51
CA ILE A 106 8.59 0.39 -6.63
C ILE A 106 7.60 -0.27 -7.57
N PHE A 107 6.44 -0.67 -7.05
CA PHE A 107 5.34 -1.14 -7.86
C PHE A 107 4.50 0.06 -8.30
N THR A 108 4.69 0.48 -9.54
CA THR A 108 3.96 1.60 -10.16
C THR A 108 2.71 1.11 -10.86
N VAL A 109 1.56 1.57 -10.39
CA VAL A 109 0.25 1.33 -11.00
C VAL A 109 -0.15 2.56 -11.82
N PRO A 110 -0.21 2.48 -13.15
CA PRO A 110 -0.72 3.59 -13.96
C PRO A 110 -2.23 3.77 -13.72
N CYS A 111 -2.67 5.01 -13.60
CA CYS A 111 -4.07 5.38 -13.47
C CYS A 111 -4.51 6.00 -14.81
N SER A 112 -5.13 5.19 -15.68
CA SER A 112 -5.61 5.61 -17.01
C SER A 112 -7.13 5.50 -17.11
#